data_AF-A0A496S5X6-F1
#
_entry.id   AF-A0A496S5X6-F1
#
_cell.length_a   1.000
_cell.length_b   1.000
_cell.length_c   1.000
_cell.angle_alpha   90.00
_cell.angle_beta   90.00
_cell.angle_gamma   90.00
#
_symmetry.space_group_name_H-M   'P 1'
#
loop_
_entity.id
_entity.type
_entity.pdbx_description
1 polymer ?
#
loop_
_entity_poly.entity_id
_entity_poly.type
_entity_poly.pdbx_seq_one_letter_code
_entity_poly.pdbx_strand_id
1 'polypeptide(L)'
;MKSKLLLTPGPSPVPEFIREVMSRQIIHHRTDEFREVLARVTQSLKEIFLTENPVLILASSGTGAMEAAVSNFFSSQDKVIVVEGGKFGQRWEEIATRYGLDVISYSIDWGNAPDPNYLRQLLESDSSIKGILTTLCETSTGTVYDIKSIGNLTRDREVILVVDAISGLGQDKLLTDEWGVDVVVAGSQKGLMLPPGLSFISISKKAEEFLQRSN
;
A
#
# COMPACT_ATOMS: atom_id res chain seq x y z
N MET A 1 -30.05 21.90 0.51
CA MET A 1 -28.62 22.00 0.16
C MET A 1 -28.43 21.40 -1.23
N LYS A 2 -27.55 21.96 -2.09
CA LYS A 2 -27.23 21.34 -3.39
C LYS A 2 -26.55 19.98 -3.14
N SER A 3 -26.97 18.94 -3.86
CA SER A 3 -26.25 17.65 -3.89
C SER A 3 -24.82 17.91 -4.37
N LYS A 4 -23.83 17.56 -3.56
CA LYS A 4 -22.40 17.67 -3.90
C LYS A 4 -21.95 16.33 -4.47
N LEU A 5 -21.89 16.24 -5.80
CA LEU A 5 -21.30 15.09 -6.47
C LEU A 5 -19.77 15.22 -6.40
N LEU A 6 -19.08 14.22 -5.86
CA LEU A 6 -17.61 14.15 -5.87
C LEU A 6 -17.17 13.35 -7.10
N LEU A 7 -16.63 14.05 -8.10
CA LEU A 7 -15.97 13.50 -9.29
C LEU A 7 -14.46 13.78 -9.27
N THR A 8 -13.90 13.92 -8.06
CA THR A 8 -12.46 14.11 -7.87
C THR A 8 -11.76 12.75 -7.80
N PRO A 9 -10.43 12.70 -8.02
CA PRO A 9 -9.67 11.46 -7.80
C PRO A 9 -9.78 10.93 -6.37
N GLY A 10 -10.08 11.79 -5.40
CA GLY A 10 -10.38 11.44 -4.02
C GLY A 10 -10.60 12.70 -3.17
N PRO A 11 -11.29 12.61 -2.01
CA PRO A 11 -11.99 11.43 -1.50
C PRO A 11 -13.20 11.07 -2.37
N SER A 12 -13.57 9.79 -2.43
CA SER A 12 -14.79 9.32 -3.10
C SER A 12 -16.06 9.68 -2.31
N PRO A 13 -17.25 9.69 -2.95
CA PRO A 13 -18.51 9.76 -2.22
C PRO A 13 -18.62 8.64 -1.18
N VAL A 14 -19.16 8.96 -0.02
CA VAL A 14 -19.45 7.97 1.04
C VAL A 14 -20.93 7.58 0.92
N PRO A 15 -21.26 6.29 0.71
CA PRO A 15 -22.63 5.82 0.61
C PRO A 15 -23.48 6.22 1.83
N GLU A 16 -24.77 6.47 1.59
CA GLU A 16 -25.70 6.93 2.63
C GLU A 16 -25.76 5.97 3.83
N PHE A 17 -25.84 4.66 3.58
CA PHE A 17 -25.87 3.66 4.66
C PHE A 17 -24.60 3.69 5.54
N ILE A 18 -23.43 4.04 4.97
CA ILE A 18 -22.19 4.21 5.76
C ILE A 18 -22.29 5.48 6.60
N ARG A 19 -22.79 6.58 6.04
CA ARG A 19 -23.01 7.84 6.76
C ARG A 19 -23.99 7.68 7.92
N GLU A 20 -25.02 6.86 7.75
CA GLU A 20 -25.97 6.49 8.82
C GLU A 20 -25.31 5.65 9.91
N VAL A 21 -24.42 4.71 9.56
CA VAL A 21 -23.66 3.96 10.57
C VAL A 21 -22.73 4.88 11.36
N MET A 22 -22.09 5.83 10.69
CA MET A 22 -21.17 6.79 11.31
C MET A 22 -21.84 7.84 12.20
N SER A 23 -23.16 8.03 12.11
CA SER A 23 -23.90 8.93 13.01
C SER A 23 -24.30 8.27 14.33
N ARG A 24 -24.09 6.96 14.47
CA ARG A 24 -24.39 6.21 15.69
C ARG A 24 -23.40 6.56 16.82
N GLN A 25 -23.82 6.29 18.06
CA GLN A 25 -22.94 6.41 19.23
C GLN A 25 -21.75 5.45 19.10
N ILE A 26 -20.56 5.91 19.51
CA ILE A 26 -19.35 5.11 19.46
C ILE A 26 -19.41 3.92 20.41
N ILE A 27 -18.86 2.78 19.97
CA ILE A 27 -18.68 1.60 20.82
C ILE A 27 -17.40 1.80 21.64
N HIS A 28 -17.46 1.47 22.93
CA HIS A 28 -16.28 1.53 23.79
C HIS A 28 -15.26 0.45 23.37
N HIS A 29 -14.06 0.85 22.96
CA HIS A 29 -13.06 -0.02 22.32
C HIS A 29 -12.55 -1.23 23.14
N ARG A 30 -12.91 -1.34 24.44
CA ARG A 30 -12.53 -2.48 25.29
C ARG A 30 -13.67 -3.47 25.56
N THR A 31 -14.84 -3.26 24.95
CA THR A 31 -15.99 -4.18 25.09
C THR A 31 -15.86 -5.38 24.15
N ASP A 32 -16.58 -6.45 24.47
CA ASP A 32 -16.65 -7.63 23.60
C ASP A 32 -17.30 -7.30 22.25
N GLU A 33 -18.31 -6.43 22.24
CA GLU A 33 -18.92 -5.91 21.01
C GLU A 33 -17.87 -5.31 20.06
N PHE A 34 -16.94 -4.49 20.56
CA PHE A 34 -15.89 -3.92 19.71
C PHE A 34 -14.91 -4.99 19.22
N ARG A 35 -14.55 -5.96 20.08
CA ARG A 35 -13.65 -7.06 19.70
C ARG A 35 -14.24 -7.90 18.57
N GLU A 36 -15.54 -8.20 18.64
CA GLU A 36 -16.25 -8.94 17.59
C GLU A 36 -16.25 -8.18 16.26
N VAL A 37 -16.52 -6.86 16.31
CA VAL A 37 -16.47 -6.01 15.11
C VAL A 37 -15.06 -6.00 14.51
N LEU A 38 -14.02 -5.80 15.33
CA LEU A 38 -12.64 -5.75 14.86
C LEU A 38 -12.19 -7.09 14.24
N ALA A 39 -12.52 -8.21 14.89
CA ALA A 39 -12.20 -9.55 14.37
C ALA A 39 -12.88 -9.81 13.01
N ARG A 40 -14.15 -9.44 12.88
CA ARG A 40 -14.86 -9.56 11.60
C ARG A 40 -14.26 -8.66 10.51
N VAL A 41 -13.98 -7.39 10.83
CA VAL A 41 -13.41 -6.46 9.85
C VAL A 41 -12.03 -6.90 9.38
N THR A 42 -11.15 -7.32 10.30
CA THR A 42 -9.82 -7.83 9.95
C THR A 42 -9.88 -9.09 9.09
N GLN A 43 -10.84 -9.99 9.34
CA GLN A 43 -11.06 -11.15 8.48
C GLN A 43 -11.62 -10.74 7.10
N SER A 44 -12.60 -9.86 7.01
CA SER A 44 -13.16 -9.41 5.72
C SER A 44 -12.15 -8.60 4.89
N LEU A 45 -11.23 -7.88 5.53
CA LEU A 45 -10.17 -7.17 4.82
C LEU A 45 -9.27 -8.13 4.03
N LYS A 46 -9.03 -9.35 4.51
CA LYS A 46 -8.28 -10.38 3.78
C LYS A 46 -8.90 -10.72 2.43
N GLU A 47 -10.23 -10.77 2.36
CA GLU A 47 -10.96 -11.01 1.11
C GLU A 47 -10.81 -9.85 0.12
N ILE A 48 -10.77 -8.60 0.62
CA ILE A 48 -10.57 -7.42 -0.24
C ILE A 48 -9.13 -7.35 -0.75
N PHE A 49 -8.17 -7.67 0.11
CA PHE A 49 -6.75 -7.71 -0.25
C PHE A 49 -6.36 -8.97 -1.03
N LEU A 50 -7.24 -9.97 -1.13
CA LEU A 50 -6.97 -11.27 -1.76
C LEU A 50 -5.69 -11.89 -1.20
N THR A 51 -5.64 -11.99 0.14
CA THR A 51 -4.49 -12.49 0.90
C THR A 51 -4.92 -13.29 2.12
N GLU A 52 -4.16 -14.32 2.49
CA GLU A 52 -4.30 -15.03 3.76
C GLU A 52 -3.50 -14.36 4.90
N ASN A 53 -2.63 -13.40 4.56
CA ASN A 53 -1.79 -12.67 5.48
C ASN A 53 -2.61 -11.79 6.45
N PRO A 54 -2.05 -11.42 7.62
CA PRO A 54 -2.69 -10.42 8.48
C PRO A 54 -2.84 -9.08 7.74
N VAL A 55 -4.00 -8.43 7.92
CA VAL A 55 -4.26 -7.06 7.48
C VAL A 55 -4.50 -6.20 8.71
N LEU A 56 -3.62 -5.23 8.95
CA LEU A 56 -3.71 -4.32 10.08
C LEU A 56 -4.48 -3.06 9.68
N ILE A 57 -5.18 -2.47 10.66
CA ILE A 57 -5.92 -1.22 10.52
C ILE A 57 -5.16 -0.14 11.29
N LEU A 58 -4.83 0.96 10.62
CA LEU A 58 -4.14 2.10 11.21
C LEU A 58 -5.08 3.30 11.24
N ALA A 59 -5.07 4.02 12.36
CA ALA A 59 -5.75 5.31 12.50
C ALA A 59 -4.89 6.44 11.87
N SER A 60 -4.71 6.39 10.55
CA SER A 60 -3.87 7.32 9.81
C SER A 60 -4.37 7.54 8.37
N SER A 61 -3.76 8.49 7.67
CA SER A 61 -3.96 8.61 6.22
C SER A 61 -3.26 7.46 5.48
N GLY A 62 -3.57 7.27 4.18
CA GLY A 62 -2.84 6.31 3.36
C GLY A 62 -1.32 6.57 3.33
N THR A 63 -0.89 7.83 3.39
CA THR A 63 0.54 8.18 3.53
C THR A 63 1.12 7.75 4.87
N GLY A 64 0.32 7.72 5.93
CA GLY A 64 0.75 7.13 7.21
C GLY A 64 1.01 5.64 7.10
N ALA A 65 0.29 4.90 6.25
CA ALA A 65 0.61 3.50 5.96
C ALA A 65 1.89 3.35 5.11
N MET A 66 2.12 4.25 4.13
CA MET A 66 3.39 4.29 3.38
C MET A 66 4.58 4.52 4.32
N GLU A 67 4.46 5.49 5.23
CA GLU A 67 5.46 5.78 6.26
C GLU A 67 5.65 4.59 7.21
N ALA A 68 4.57 3.95 7.65
CA ALA A 68 4.64 2.72 8.43
C ALA A 68 5.41 1.61 7.69
N ALA A 69 5.19 1.43 6.39
CA ALA A 69 5.91 0.43 5.60
C ALA A 69 7.42 0.73 5.55
N VAL A 70 7.82 1.98 5.26
CA VAL A 70 9.24 2.36 5.21
C VAL A 70 9.91 2.19 6.58
N SER A 71 9.27 2.74 7.62
CA SER A 71 9.85 2.78 8.97
C SER A 71 9.98 1.42 9.65
N ASN A 72 9.21 0.42 9.23
CA ASN A 72 9.16 -0.88 9.91
C ASN A 72 9.87 -2.00 9.15
N PHE A 73 10.00 -1.92 7.82
CA PHE A 73 10.57 -3.02 7.02
C PHE A 73 11.97 -2.73 6.49
N PHE A 74 12.51 -1.54 6.76
CA PHE A 74 13.85 -1.15 6.33
C PHE A 74 14.57 -0.42 7.47
N SER A 75 15.90 -0.54 7.48
CA SER A 75 16.80 0.22 8.35
C SER A 75 17.48 1.34 7.58
N SER A 76 17.97 2.37 8.27
CA SER A 76 18.82 3.39 7.63
C SER A 76 19.97 2.75 6.85
N GLN A 77 20.27 3.30 5.67
CA GLN A 77 21.23 2.83 4.67
C GLN A 77 20.81 1.58 3.90
N ASP A 78 19.66 0.97 4.21
CA ASP A 78 19.12 -0.07 3.36
C ASP A 78 18.82 0.48 1.97
N LYS A 79 19.25 -0.26 0.97
CA LYS A 79 19.11 0.14 -0.42
C LYS A 79 17.78 -0.33 -0.98
N VAL A 80 17.06 0.58 -1.63
CA VAL A 80 15.73 0.30 -2.20
C VAL A 80 15.56 0.91 -3.57
N ILE A 81 14.79 0.25 -4.43
CA ILE A 81 14.33 0.85 -5.69
C ILE A 81 12.99 1.51 -5.42
N VAL A 82 12.86 2.79 -5.79
CA VAL A 82 11.57 3.49 -5.80
C VAL A 82 11.13 3.69 -7.25
N VAL A 83 9.93 3.24 -7.60
CA VAL A 83 9.34 3.49 -8.91
C VAL A 83 8.67 4.87 -8.90
N GLU A 84 9.29 5.85 -9.56
CA GLU A 84 8.82 7.24 -9.62
C GLU A 84 8.17 7.52 -10.98
N GLY A 85 6.91 7.10 -11.17
CA GLY A 85 6.13 7.39 -12.38
C GLY A 85 5.06 8.47 -12.22
N GLY A 86 5.05 9.17 -11.08
CA GLY A 86 4.02 10.15 -10.74
C GLY A 86 4.15 10.74 -9.33
N LYS A 87 3.08 11.39 -8.86
CA LYS A 87 3.12 12.10 -7.57
C LYS A 87 3.24 11.17 -6.37
N PHE A 88 2.71 9.95 -6.46
CA PHE A 88 2.80 8.96 -5.37
C PHE A 88 4.11 8.20 -5.40
N GLY A 89 4.69 7.97 -6.59
CA GLY A 89 6.09 7.55 -6.73
C GLY A 89 7.08 8.53 -6.05
N GLN A 90 6.92 9.83 -6.30
CA GLN A 90 7.70 10.87 -5.60
C GLN A 90 7.54 10.82 -4.09
N ARG A 91 6.32 10.50 -3.62
CA ARG A 91 6.05 10.38 -2.20
C ARG A 91 6.80 9.20 -1.57
N TRP A 92 6.92 8.07 -2.27
CA TRP A 92 7.76 6.97 -1.80
C TRP A 92 9.21 7.41 -1.64
N GLU A 93 9.77 8.13 -2.62
CA GLU A 93 11.14 8.62 -2.57
C GLU A 93 11.36 9.62 -1.42
N GLU A 94 10.43 10.57 -1.24
CA GLU A 94 10.46 11.54 -0.14
C GLU A 94 10.46 10.86 1.23
N ILE A 95 9.61 9.82 1.41
CA ILE A 95 9.55 9.06 2.67
C ILE A 95 10.82 8.24 2.85
N ALA A 96 11.23 7.43 1.86
CA ALA A 96 12.41 6.58 1.94
C ALA A 96 13.69 7.39 2.26
N THR A 97 13.88 8.51 1.59
CA THR A 97 15.01 9.42 1.82
C THR A 97 14.99 10.00 3.24
N ARG A 98 13.82 10.39 3.75
CA ARG A 98 13.69 10.94 5.12
C ARG A 98 14.02 9.92 6.20
N TYR A 99 13.76 8.64 5.95
CA TYR A 99 14.15 7.54 6.84
C TYR A 99 15.61 7.09 6.62
N GLY A 100 16.35 7.78 5.76
CA GLY A 100 17.77 7.54 5.54
C GLY A 100 18.07 6.28 4.74
N LEU A 101 17.14 5.83 3.89
CA LEU A 101 17.38 4.74 2.94
C LEU A 101 18.28 5.21 1.79
N ASP A 102 19.04 4.28 1.22
CA ASP A 102 19.79 4.50 -0.02
C ASP A 102 18.87 4.26 -1.23
N VAL A 103 18.32 5.34 -1.79
CA VAL A 103 17.26 5.26 -2.79
C VAL A 103 17.82 5.24 -4.21
N ILE A 104 17.54 4.16 -4.94
CA ILE A 104 17.64 4.12 -6.40
C ILE A 104 16.29 4.57 -6.95
N SER A 105 16.21 5.84 -7.39
CA SER A 105 15.00 6.34 -8.05
C SER A 105 14.95 5.84 -9.51
N TYR A 106 13.96 5.00 -9.81
CA TYR A 106 13.60 4.62 -11.17
C TYR A 106 12.53 5.58 -11.67
N SER A 107 12.96 6.74 -12.17
CA SER A 107 12.08 7.73 -12.75
C SER A 107 11.56 7.28 -14.12
N ILE A 108 10.25 7.39 -14.30
CA ILE A 108 9.54 7.03 -15.52
C ILE A 108 8.75 8.25 -15.98
N ASP A 109 8.71 8.51 -17.29
CA ASP A 109 7.85 9.55 -17.85
C ASP A 109 6.40 9.33 -17.40
N TRP A 110 5.79 10.38 -16.84
CA TRP A 110 4.44 10.32 -16.28
C TRP A 110 3.43 9.89 -17.33
N GLY A 111 2.65 8.85 -17.01
CA GLY A 111 1.71 8.23 -17.93
C GLY A 111 2.16 6.85 -18.41
N ASN A 112 3.47 6.54 -18.32
CA ASN A 112 4.00 5.21 -18.63
C ASN A 112 4.07 4.31 -17.39
N ALA A 113 4.18 3.00 -17.64
CA ALA A 113 4.34 1.98 -16.62
C ALA A 113 5.82 1.54 -16.51
N PRO A 114 6.27 1.05 -15.33
CA PRO A 114 7.62 0.50 -15.16
C PRO A 114 7.87 -0.68 -16.09
N ASP A 115 9.06 -0.73 -16.69
CA ASP A 115 9.53 -1.91 -17.44
C ASP A 115 10.08 -2.96 -16.44
N PRO A 116 9.45 -4.14 -16.33
CA PRO A 116 9.94 -5.20 -15.47
C PRO A 116 11.35 -5.68 -15.83
N ASN A 117 11.78 -5.55 -17.09
CA ASN A 117 13.14 -5.94 -17.50
C ASN A 117 14.19 -4.98 -16.95
N TYR A 118 13.88 -3.69 -16.89
CA TYR A 118 14.78 -2.71 -16.28
C TYR A 118 14.93 -2.96 -14.78
N LEU A 119 13.82 -3.21 -14.07
CA LEU A 119 13.85 -3.61 -12.66
C LEU A 119 14.67 -4.90 -12.43
N ARG A 120 14.54 -5.89 -13.32
CA ARG A 120 15.35 -7.11 -13.29
C ARG A 120 16.84 -6.78 -13.39
N GLN A 121 17.24 -5.94 -14.34
CA GLN A 121 18.64 -5.55 -14.52
C GLN A 121 19.20 -4.85 -13.27
N LEU A 122 18.44 -3.95 -12.65
CA LEU A 122 18.84 -3.32 -11.39
C LEU A 122 19.10 -4.37 -10.29
N LEU A 123 18.14 -5.28 -10.07
CA LEU A 123 18.25 -6.36 -9.08
C LEU A 123 19.40 -7.35 -9.37
N GLU A 124 19.79 -7.53 -10.62
CA GLU A 124 20.91 -8.39 -11.02
C GLU A 124 22.26 -7.67 -10.89
N SER A 125 22.28 -6.36 -11.09
CA SER A 125 23.48 -5.53 -10.96
C SER A 125 23.89 -5.27 -9.51
N ASP A 126 22.93 -5.33 -8.58
CA ASP A 126 23.16 -5.00 -7.18
C ASP A 126 22.36 -5.92 -6.24
N SER A 127 23.06 -6.85 -5.61
CA SER A 127 22.46 -7.78 -4.65
C SER A 127 22.22 -7.17 -3.26
N SER A 128 22.63 -5.91 -3.02
CA SER A 128 22.38 -5.20 -1.75
C SER A 128 20.99 -4.55 -1.66
N ILE A 129 20.26 -4.51 -2.78
CA ILE A 129 18.89 -4.01 -2.82
C ILE A 129 18.01 -4.90 -1.94
N LYS A 130 17.26 -4.28 -1.03
CA LYS A 130 16.38 -4.96 -0.06
C LYS A 130 14.90 -4.83 -0.37
N GLY A 131 14.50 -3.89 -1.22
CA GLY A 131 13.10 -3.73 -1.56
C GLY A 131 12.83 -2.93 -2.83
N ILE A 132 11.63 -3.13 -3.36
CA ILE A 132 11.02 -2.31 -4.41
C ILE A 132 9.78 -1.65 -3.82
N LEU A 133 9.72 -0.33 -3.88
CA LEU A 133 8.57 0.48 -3.47
C LEU A 133 7.90 1.00 -4.75
N THR A 134 6.63 0.65 -4.94
CA THR A 134 5.87 1.01 -6.14
C THR A 134 4.40 1.25 -5.82
N THR A 135 3.61 1.55 -6.83
CA THR A 135 2.19 1.87 -6.71
C THR A 135 1.40 0.97 -7.66
N LEU A 136 0.24 0.46 -7.25
CA LEU A 136 -0.64 -0.30 -8.14
C LEU A 136 -1.23 0.60 -9.24
N CYS A 137 -1.71 1.77 -8.83
CA CYS A 137 -2.25 2.80 -9.72
C CYS A 137 -1.69 4.17 -9.32
N GLU A 138 -0.92 4.77 -10.21
CA GLU A 138 -0.41 6.12 -10.03
C GLU A 138 -1.53 7.13 -10.29
N THR A 139 -2.18 7.60 -9.21
CA THR A 139 -3.40 8.39 -9.33
C THR A 139 -3.20 9.70 -10.08
N SER A 140 -2.00 10.31 -10.06
CA SER A 140 -1.79 11.57 -10.78
C SER A 140 -1.83 11.41 -12.30
N THR A 141 -1.62 10.20 -12.81
CA THR A 141 -1.63 9.90 -14.24
C THR A 141 -2.76 8.93 -14.64
N GLY A 142 -3.35 8.21 -13.67
CA GLY A 142 -4.30 7.14 -13.92
C GLY A 142 -3.66 5.87 -14.49
N THR A 143 -2.35 5.72 -14.36
CA THR A 143 -1.61 4.59 -14.93
C THR A 143 -1.58 3.42 -13.95
N VAL A 144 -2.03 2.25 -14.39
CA VAL A 144 -1.97 0.99 -13.64
C VAL A 144 -0.70 0.23 -13.99
N TYR A 145 0.03 -0.26 -12.99
CA TYR A 145 1.30 -0.97 -13.17
C TYR A 145 1.12 -2.49 -13.17
N ASP A 146 2.01 -3.20 -13.88
CA ASP A 146 2.05 -4.67 -13.91
C ASP A 146 2.72 -5.23 -12.65
N ILE A 147 2.00 -5.18 -11.53
CA ILE A 147 2.47 -5.68 -10.23
C ILE A 147 2.79 -7.17 -10.28
N LYS A 148 2.10 -7.96 -11.11
CA LYS A 148 2.38 -9.39 -11.27
C LYS A 148 3.80 -9.61 -11.79
N SER A 149 4.20 -8.88 -12.82
CA SER A 149 5.56 -9.01 -13.38
C SER A 149 6.62 -8.56 -12.38
N ILE A 150 6.37 -7.49 -11.61
CA ILE A 150 7.31 -7.02 -10.57
C ILE A 150 7.45 -8.04 -9.44
N GLY A 151 6.33 -8.59 -8.94
CA GLY A 151 6.35 -9.58 -7.87
C GLY A 151 7.05 -10.90 -8.24
N ASN A 152 7.00 -11.30 -9.51
CA ASN A 152 7.80 -12.42 -10.01
C ASN A 152 9.32 -12.19 -9.92
N LEU A 153 9.78 -10.93 -9.88
CA LEU A 153 11.21 -10.62 -9.75
C LEU A 153 11.72 -10.79 -8.32
N THR A 154 10.86 -10.57 -7.33
CA THR A 154 11.24 -10.50 -5.90
C THR A 154 10.93 -11.78 -5.13
N ARG A 155 10.02 -12.64 -5.64
CA ARG A 155 9.51 -13.84 -4.95
C ARG A 155 10.61 -14.70 -4.31
N ASP A 156 11.62 -15.08 -5.09
CA ASP A 156 12.69 -16.00 -4.66
C ASP A 156 13.96 -15.25 -4.22
N ARG A 157 13.84 -13.97 -3.86
CA ARG A 157 14.95 -13.11 -3.44
C ARG A 157 14.73 -12.60 -2.03
N GLU A 158 15.81 -12.24 -1.35
CA GLU A 158 15.79 -11.47 -0.10
C GLU A 158 15.50 -9.98 -0.38
N VAL A 159 14.41 -9.71 -1.12
CA VAL A 159 13.97 -8.40 -1.56
C VAL A 159 12.46 -8.33 -1.37
N ILE A 160 11.94 -7.40 -0.57
CA ILE A 160 10.48 -7.28 -0.39
C ILE A 160 9.84 -6.36 -1.43
N LEU A 161 8.64 -6.72 -1.90
CA LEU A 161 7.82 -5.85 -2.75
C LEU A 161 6.77 -5.10 -1.91
N VAL A 162 6.88 -3.78 -1.86
CA VAL A 162 5.94 -2.87 -1.19
C VAL A 162 5.11 -2.13 -2.24
N VAL A 163 3.79 -2.27 -2.16
CA VAL A 163 2.84 -1.70 -3.13
C VAL A 163 1.87 -0.74 -2.45
N ASP A 164 1.86 0.51 -2.91
CA ASP A 164 0.78 1.46 -2.66
C ASP A 164 -0.44 1.12 -3.52
N ALA A 165 -1.47 0.55 -2.89
CA ALA A 165 -2.77 0.27 -3.48
C ALA A 165 -3.86 1.23 -2.98
N ILE A 166 -3.51 2.41 -2.42
CA ILE A 166 -4.48 3.37 -1.89
C ILE A 166 -5.56 3.72 -2.91
N SER A 167 -5.17 3.94 -4.17
CA SER A 167 -6.12 4.27 -5.23
C SER A 167 -6.58 3.07 -6.06
N GLY A 168 -5.86 1.94 -6.02
CA GLY A 168 -6.18 0.76 -6.83
C GLY A 168 -6.94 -0.34 -6.08
N LEU A 169 -6.88 -0.43 -4.74
CA LEU A 169 -7.53 -1.50 -3.99
C LEU A 169 -9.06 -1.43 -4.15
N GLY A 170 -9.65 -2.55 -4.58
CA GLY A 170 -11.08 -2.65 -4.88
C GLY A 170 -11.49 -2.03 -6.23
N GLN A 171 -10.53 -1.52 -7.02
CA GLN A 171 -10.76 -0.92 -8.34
C GLN A 171 -10.02 -1.70 -9.43
N ASP A 172 -8.72 -1.95 -9.20
CA ASP A 172 -7.83 -2.69 -10.08
C ASP A 172 -7.55 -4.09 -9.54
N LYS A 173 -7.14 -4.99 -10.44
CA LYS A 173 -6.77 -6.35 -10.05
C LYS A 173 -5.48 -6.33 -9.23
N LEU A 174 -5.53 -6.91 -8.03
CA LEU A 174 -4.36 -7.14 -7.18
C LEU A 174 -4.52 -8.48 -6.49
N LEU A 175 -3.87 -9.53 -7.01
CA LEU A 175 -3.86 -10.85 -6.37
C LEU A 175 -2.64 -10.94 -5.44
N THR A 176 -2.73 -10.32 -4.27
CA THR A 176 -1.60 -10.08 -3.34
C THR A 176 -0.71 -11.32 -3.15
N ASP A 177 -1.29 -12.44 -2.71
CA ASP A 177 -0.53 -13.67 -2.46
C ASP A 177 -0.05 -14.33 -3.77
N GLU A 178 -0.94 -14.42 -4.76
CA GLU A 178 -0.62 -15.04 -6.06
C GLU A 178 0.52 -14.31 -6.78
N TRP A 179 0.61 -12.98 -6.62
CA TRP A 179 1.62 -12.15 -7.27
C TRP A 179 2.88 -11.99 -6.40
N GLY A 180 2.86 -12.43 -5.15
CA GLY A 180 4.01 -12.35 -4.25
C GLY A 180 4.28 -10.93 -3.79
N VAL A 181 3.23 -10.16 -3.51
CA VAL A 181 3.35 -8.82 -2.93
C VAL A 181 3.54 -8.96 -1.42
N ASP A 182 4.65 -8.44 -0.91
CA ASP A 182 5.05 -8.64 0.47
C ASP A 182 4.35 -7.67 1.43
N VAL A 183 4.15 -6.43 0.99
CA VAL A 183 3.44 -5.40 1.74
C VAL A 183 2.50 -4.66 0.81
N VAL A 184 1.21 -4.58 1.16
CA VAL A 184 0.23 -3.76 0.45
C VAL A 184 -0.26 -2.68 1.41
N VAL A 185 -0.17 -1.41 1.02
CA VAL A 185 -0.76 -0.30 1.77
C VAL A 185 -2.01 0.22 1.06
N ALA A 186 -3.05 0.57 1.82
CA ALA A 186 -4.29 1.11 1.26
C ALA A 186 -4.90 2.20 2.13
N GLY A 187 -5.90 2.91 1.58
CA GLY A 187 -6.63 3.98 2.26
C GLY A 187 -8.14 3.78 2.21
N SER A 188 -8.83 4.32 3.20
CA SER A 188 -10.30 4.27 3.34
C SER A 188 -11.08 5.04 2.27
N GLN A 189 -10.51 6.14 1.77
CA GLN A 189 -11.23 7.18 1.03
C GLN A 189 -11.22 7.09 -0.49
N LYS A 190 -11.02 5.86 -1.01
CA LYS A 190 -10.92 5.55 -2.44
C LYS A 190 -11.85 4.39 -2.78
N GLY A 191 -11.34 3.22 -3.17
CA GLY A 191 -12.15 2.06 -3.53
C GLY A 191 -13.05 1.55 -2.40
N LEU A 192 -12.67 1.78 -1.14
CA LEU A 192 -13.48 1.40 0.03
C LEU A 192 -14.62 2.37 0.35
N MET A 193 -14.63 3.56 -0.27
CA MET A 193 -15.69 4.55 -0.13
C MET A 193 -16.04 4.94 1.32
N LEU A 194 -15.05 4.94 2.21
CA LEU A 194 -15.14 5.39 3.60
C LEU A 194 -14.56 6.82 3.74
N PRO A 195 -14.87 7.58 4.81
CA PRO A 195 -14.18 8.84 5.05
C PRO A 195 -12.67 8.66 5.26
N PRO A 196 -11.86 9.67 4.92
CA PRO A 196 -10.43 9.64 5.21
C PRO A 196 -10.18 9.57 6.71
N GLY A 197 -9.23 8.75 7.12
CA GLY A 197 -8.82 8.62 8.53
C GLY A 197 -8.38 7.21 8.92
N LEU A 198 -8.65 6.21 8.08
CA LEU A 198 -8.09 4.87 8.21
C LEU A 198 -7.19 4.54 7.03
N SER A 199 -6.14 3.79 7.32
CA SER A 199 -5.32 3.12 6.34
C SER A 199 -5.11 1.67 6.76
N PHE A 200 -4.62 0.86 5.82
CA PHE A 200 -4.55 -0.59 5.98
C PHE A 200 -3.20 -1.08 5.47
N ILE A 201 -2.68 -2.13 6.08
CA ILE A 201 -1.43 -2.76 5.65
C ILE A 201 -1.52 -4.28 5.74
N SER A 202 -1.32 -4.98 4.62
CA SER A 202 -1.11 -6.43 4.63
C SER A 202 0.38 -6.74 4.72
N ILE A 203 0.74 -7.79 5.45
CA ILE A 203 2.15 -8.13 5.74
C ILE A 203 2.37 -9.61 5.48
N SER A 204 3.16 -9.95 4.45
CA SER A 204 3.54 -11.32 4.16
C SER A 204 4.46 -11.90 5.24
N LYS A 205 4.54 -13.23 5.30
CA LYS A 205 5.52 -13.91 6.17
C LYS A 205 6.96 -13.46 5.90
N LYS A 206 7.30 -13.20 4.64
CA LYS A 206 8.62 -12.71 4.26
C LYS A 206 8.85 -11.26 4.75
N ALA A 207 7.85 -10.39 4.66
CA ALA A 207 7.92 -9.05 5.23
C ALA A 207 8.05 -9.07 6.76
N GLU A 208 7.41 -10.03 7.44
CA GLU A 208 7.55 -10.22 8.90
C GLU A 208 9.00 -10.51 9.31
N GLU A 209 9.76 -11.25 8.51
CA GLU A 209 11.18 -11.49 8.78
C GLU A 209 12.02 -10.21 8.64
N PHE A 210 11.64 -9.30 7.74
CA PHE A 210 12.27 -7.97 7.62
C PHE A 210 11.92 -7.08 8.81
N LEU A 211 10.66 -7.10 9.25
CA LEU A 211 10.18 -6.38 10.44
C LEU A 211 11.00 -6.73 11.68
N GLN A 212 11.31 -8.00 11.89
CA GLN A 212 12.08 -8.46 13.06
C GLN A 212 13.57 -8.06 13.03
N ARG A 213 14.10 -7.72 11.85
CA ARG A 213 15.51 -7.39 11.62
C ARG A 213 15.76 -5.89 11.44
N SER A 214 14.70 -5.11 11.29
CA SER A 214 14.78 -3.66 11.12
C SER A 214 14.99 -2.99 12.49
N ASN A 215 15.86 -1.97 12.54
CA ASN A 215 16.22 -1.25 13.77
C ASN A 215 15.40 0.03 13.97
#